data_AF-A0A1B9JR39-F1
#
_entry.id   AF-A0A1B9JR39-F1
#
_cell.length_a   1.000
_cell.length_b   1.000
_cell.length_c   1.000
_cell.angle_alpha   90.00
_cell.angle_beta   90.00
_cell.angle_gamma   90.00
#
_symmetry.space_group_name_H-M   'P 1'
#
loop_
_entity.id
_entity.type
_entity.pdbx_description
1 polymer ?
#
loop_
_entity_poly.entity_id
_entity_poly.type
_entity_poly.pdbx_seq_one_letter_code
_entity_poly.pdbx_strand_id
1 'polypeptide(L)' 'MQEENKKRSFDRSKSTSKIIRFEDDLLELIERQILQENSNFSAWVKDACREKLAKSKKK' A
#
# COMPACT_ATOMS: atom_id res chain seq x y z
N MET A 1 -11.91 28.40 27.61
CA MET A 1 -10.70 28.59 26.79
C MET A 1 -10.50 27.30 26.02
N GLN A 2 -10.66 27.33 24.69
CA GLN A 2 -10.46 26.15 23.84
C GLN A 2 -8.97 26.01 23.56
N GLU A 3 -8.37 24.88 23.93
CA GLU A 3 -6.99 24.60 23.54
C GLU A 3 -6.96 23.93 22.16
N GLU A 4 -6.12 24.53 21.33
CA GLU A 4 -6.06 24.45 19.89
C GLU A 4 -5.72 23.05 19.39
N ASN A 5 -6.58 22.56 18.49
CA ASN A 5 -6.44 21.34 17.73
C ASN A 5 -5.17 21.38 16.86
N LYS A 6 -4.06 20.88 17.41
CA LYS A 6 -2.82 20.65 16.65
C LYS A 6 -3.02 19.41 15.79
N LYS A 7 -3.75 19.57 14.69
CA LYS A 7 -3.90 18.58 13.62
C LYS A 7 -2.51 18.09 13.23
N ARG A 8 -2.17 16.85 13.62
CA ARG A 8 -0.96 16.17 13.13
C ARG A 8 -1.00 16.21 11.60
N SER A 9 -0.09 16.97 11.00
CA SER A 9 0.02 17.25 9.55
C SER A 9 0.47 16.02 8.73
N PHE A 10 0.23 14.81 9.25
CA PHE A 10 0.48 13.55 8.56
C PHE A 10 -0.79 12.73 8.37
N ASP A 11 -1.95 13.35 8.56
CA ASP A 11 -3.20 12.84 8.01
C ASP A 11 -3.12 12.99 6.49
N ARG A 12 -2.60 11.95 5.80
CA ARG A 12 -2.80 11.82 4.36
C ARG A 12 -4.29 11.59 4.17
N SER A 13 -5.06 12.68 4.05
CA SER A 13 -6.53 12.74 4.14
C SER A 13 -7.32 11.95 3.08
N LYS A 14 -6.71 10.96 2.43
CA LYS A 14 -7.31 10.02 1.46
C LYS A 14 -6.69 8.62 1.50
N SER A 15 -6.09 8.18 2.61
CA SER A 15 -5.54 6.82 2.75
C SER A 15 -6.24 6.03 3.85
N THR A 16 -6.97 4.99 3.46
CA THR A 16 -7.53 4.00 4.40
C THR A 16 -6.54 2.85 4.53
N SER A 17 -6.05 2.59 5.74
CA SER A 17 -5.25 1.41 6.03
C SER A 17 -6.16 0.19 6.16
N LYS A 18 -5.88 -0.87 5.41
CA LYS A 18 -6.53 -2.18 5.56
C LYS A 18 -5.48 -3.19 6.01
N ILE A 19 -5.79 -3.95 7.06
CA ILE A 19 -4.98 -5.10 7.48
C ILE A 19 -5.46 -6.30 6.66
N ILE A 20 -4.58 -6.86 5.84
CA ILE A 20 -4.87 -8.03 5.01
C ILE A 20 -3.83 -9.11 5.30
N ARG A 21 -4.24 -10.38 5.22
CA ARG A 21 -3.34 -11.53 5.36
C ARG A 21 -2.94 -12.02 3.97
N PHE A 22 -1.67 -12.31 3.77
CA PHE A 22 -1.12 -12.96 2.59
C PHE A 22 -0.85 -14.42 2.92
N GLU A 23 -0.91 -15.29 1.91
CA GLU A 23 -0.38 -16.65 2.01
C GLU A 23 1.15 -16.59 2.14
N ASP A 24 1.75 -17.47 2.94
CA ASP A 24 3.20 -17.47 3.22
C ASP A 24 4.02 -17.56 1.93
N ASP A 25 3.67 -18.49 1.02
CA ASP A 25 4.34 -18.63 -0.28
C ASP A 25 4.29 -17.36 -1.12
N LEU A 26 3.15 -16.65 -1.09
CA LEU A 26 2.98 -15.41 -1.84
C LEU A 26 3.81 -14.28 -1.24
N LEU A 27 3.85 -14.18 0.09
CA LEU A 27 4.64 -13.18 0.78
C LEU A 27 6.13 -13.36 0.46
N GLU A 28 6.64 -14.58 0.51
CA GLU A 28 8.04 -14.89 0.17
C GLU A 28 8.40 -14.46 -1.26
N LEU A 29 7.52 -14.72 -2.23
CA LEU A 29 7.74 -14.33 -3.62
C LEU A 29 7.81 -12.80 -3.78
N ILE A 30 6.93 -12.07 -3.09
CA ILE A 30 6.94 -10.61 -3.11
C ILE A 30 8.22 -10.09 -2.44
N GLU A 31 8.61 -10.66 -1.30
CA GLU A 31 9.84 -10.27 -0.60
C GLU A 31 11.09 -10.47 -1.46
N ARG A 32 11.17 -11.57 -2.20
CA ARG A 32 12.27 -11.79 -3.16
C ARG A 32 12.27 -10.76 -4.29
N GLN A 33 11.10 -10.42 -4.82
CA GLN A 33 10.98 -9.42 -5.90
C GLN A 33 11.38 -8.02 -5.41
N ILE A 34 10.91 -7.59 -4.23
CA ILE A 34 11.25 -6.27 -3.69
C ILE A 34 12.72 -6.15 -3.30
N LEU A 35 13.37 -7.26 -2.90
CA LEU A 35 14.81 -7.31 -2.65
C LEU A 35 15.60 -7.08 -3.94
N GLN A 36 15.13 -7.64 -5.06
CA GLN A 36 15.76 -7.44 -6.37
C GLN A 36 15.55 -6.01 -6.90
N GLU A 37 14.37 -5.43 -6.67
CA GLU A 37 14.01 -4.09 -7.14
C GLU A 37 14.42 -2.96 -6.18
N ASN A 38 15.01 -3.30 -5.02
CA ASN A 38 15.33 -2.37 -3.92
C ASN A 38 14.14 -1.42 -3.60
N SER A 39 12.95 -2.01 -3.51
CA SER A 39 11.69 -1.30 -3.33
C SER A 39 11.00 -1.70 -2.03
N ASN A 40 9.99 -0.93 -1.63
CA ASN A 40 9.23 -1.20 -0.41
C ASN A 40 8.02 -2.09 -0.71
N PHE A 41 7.72 -3.07 0.16
CA PHE A 41 6.56 -3.96 0.05
C PHE A 41 5.25 -3.20 -0.23
N SER A 42 4.99 -2.13 0.53
CA SER A 42 3.76 -1.34 0.36
C SER A 42 3.68 -0.60 -0.97
N ALA A 43 4.79 -0.28 -1.62
CA ALA A 43 4.82 0.32 -2.94
C ALA A 43 4.52 -0.74 -4.00
N TRP A 44 5.18 -1.90 -3.90
CA TRP A 44 4.97 -3.05 -4.80
C TRP A 44 3.51 -3.52 -4.80
N VAL A 45 2.91 -3.71 -3.62
CA VAL A 45 1.50 -4.13 -3.50
C VAL A 45 0.55 -3.09 -4.10
N LYS A 46 0.81 -1.80 -3.88
CA LYS A 46 -0.03 -0.73 -4.46
C LYS A 46 0.07 -0.72 -5.97
N ASP A 47 1.25 -0.95 -6.54
CA ASP A 47 1.46 -0.98 -7.98
C ASP A 47 0.71 -2.17 -8.61
N ALA A 48 0.89 -3.37 -8.06
CA ALA A 48 0.16 -4.57 -8.47
C ALA A 48 -1.37 -4.37 -8.41
N CYS A 49 -1.88 -3.71 -7.38
CA CYS A 49 -3.30 -3.35 -7.29
C CYS A 49 -3.73 -2.37 -8.41
N ARG A 50 -2.92 -1.36 -8.72
CA ARG A 50 -3.19 -0.39 -9.81
C ARG A 50 -3.20 -1.08 -11.17
N GLU A 51 -2.25 -1.96 -11.43
CA GLU A 51 -2.20 -2.73 -12.68
C GLU A 51 -3.45 -3.59 -12.87
N LYS A 52 -3.89 -4.30 -11.82
CA LYS A 52 -5.09 -5.13 -11.86
C LYS A 52 -6.35 -4.29 -12.13
N LEU A 53 -6.46 -3.13 -11.50
CA LEU A 53 -7.56 -2.18 -11.77
C LEU A 53 -7.50 -1.61 -13.20
N ALA A 54 -6.32 -1.31 -13.72
CA ALA A 54 -6.14 -0.80 -15.08
C ALA A 54 -6.54 -1.86 -16.13
N LYS A 55 -6.21 -3.14 -15.89
CA LYS A 55 -6.66 -4.26 -16.73
C LYS A 55 -8.18 -4.41 -16.71
N SER A 56 -8.83 -4.24 -15.56
CA SER A 56 -10.30 -4.33 -15.44
C SER A 56 -11.05 -3.19 -16.13
N LYS A 57 -10.45 -1.99 -16.27
CA LYS A 57 -11.09 -0.83 -16.94
C LYS A 57 -11.01 -0.87 -18.47
N LYS A 58 -10.28 -1.83 -19.05
CA LYS A 58 -10.13 -2.00 -20.51
C LYS A 58 -11.17 -2.97 -21.10
N LYS A 59 -12.24 -3.26 -20.37
CA LYS A 59 -13.38 -4.08 -20.79
C LYS A 59 -14.61 -3.20 -20.91
#